data_AF-A0AAE2Y4S3-F1
#
_entry.id   AF-A0AAE2Y4S3-F1
#
_cell.length_a   1.000
_cell.length_b   1.000
_cell.length_c   1.000
_cell.angle_alpha   90.00
_cell.angle_beta   90.00
_cell.angle_gamma   90.00
#
_symmetry.space_group_name_H-M   'P 1'
#
loop_
_entity.id
_entity.type
_entity.pdbx_description
1 polymer ?
#
loop_
_entity_poly.entity_id
_entity_poly.type
_entity_poly.pdbx_seq_one_letter_code
_entity_poly.pdbx_strand_id
1 'polypeptide(L)'
;MLDKGCGVDVHKDMHLATIDSDTQKETRSFENNLEDVNGLIAWLRENKCQYVAIESSGVFWIPLYSALEEAGFKVVLVNAREVKRTPGRKTDVSDPEWLAQLLRCGLLKPSYVPERRIRELRGLTRLRVKLVQTRADFKNQCHRILERVNIRLGSRLSDIFGKAGMEILEGLINGKTIEEIISQSQNKWLKKRMEELVRVGGP
;
A
#
# COMPACT_ATOMS: atom_id res chain seq x y z
N MET A 1 1.88 -23.11 -27.69
CA MET A 1 1.59 -21.69 -27.98
C MET A 1 0.12 -21.47 -27.73
N LEU A 2 -0.28 -20.36 -27.09
CA LEU A 2 -1.70 -20.06 -26.92
C LEU A 2 -2.24 -19.49 -28.24
N ASP A 3 -3.38 -20.00 -28.67
CA ASP A 3 -4.10 -19.51 -29.86
C ASP A 3 -4.44 -18.02 -29.72
N LYS A 4 -4.91 -17.63 -28.53
CA LYS A 4 -5.31 -16.25 -28.20
C LYS A 4 -4.86 -15.86 -26.80
N GLY A 5 -4.39 -14.63 -26.64
CA GLY A 5 -4.00 -14.06 -25.35
C GLY A 5 -4.18 -12.54 -25.34
N CYS A 6 -4.40 -11.99 -24.15
CA CYS A 6 -4.49 -10.54 -23.96
C CYS A 6 -3.34 -10.04 -23.11
N GLY A 7 -2.70 -8.95 -23.52
CA GLY A 7 -1.78 -8.18 -22.69
C GLY A 7 -2.45 -6.90 -22.22
N VAL A 8 -2.32 -6.57 -20.94
CA VAL A 8 -2.85 -5.36 -20.34
C VAL A 8 -1.75 -4.58 -19.66
N ASP A 9 -1.56 -3.34 -20.10
CA ASP A 9 -0.78 -2.34 -19.38
C ASP A 9 -1.71 -1.54 -18.46
N VAL A 10 -1.39 -1.57 -17.18
CA VAL A 10 -2.21 -1.00 -16.11
C VAL A 10 -1.59 0.30 -15.65
N HIS A 11 -2.32 1.40 -15.85
CA HIS A 11 -1.99 2.69 -15.30
C HIS A 11 -2.98 3.11 -14.22
N LYS A 12 -2.69 4.25 -13.59
CA LYS A 12 -3.51 4.78 -12.50
C LYS A 12 -4.95 5.04 -12.95
N ASP A 13 -5.13 5.63 -14.12
CA ASP A 13 -6.44 6.13 -14.57
C ASP A 13 -7.00 5.33 -15.76
N MET A 14 -6.17 4.54 -16.46
CA MET A 14 -6.54 3.79 -17.67
C MET A 14 -5.85 2.42 -17.70
N HIS A 15 -6.51 1.46 -18.35
CA HIS A 15 -5.96 0.17 -18.78
C HIS A 15 -5.91 0.14 -20.30
N LEU A 16 -4.75 -0.13 -20.88
CA LEU A 16 -4.62 -0.38 -22.31
C LEU A 16 -4.48 -1.88 -22.52
N ALA A 17 -5.42 -2.48 -23.24
CA ALA A 17 -5.50 -3.93 -23.41
C ALA A 17 -5.45 -4.30 -24.89
N THR A 18 -4.60 -5.26 -25.25
CA THR A 18 -4.48 -5.80 -26.60
C THR A 18 -4.80 -7.28 -26.58
N ILE A 19 -5.80 -7.72 -27.35
CA ILE A 19 -6.01 -9.12 -27.69
C ILE A 19 -5.18 -9.42 -28.93
N ASP A 20 -4.40 -10.49 -28.88
CA ASP A 20 -3.62 -11.01 -29.99
C ASP A 20 -3.99 -12.48 -30.25
N SER A 21 -4.11 -12.82 -31.54
CA SER A 21 -4.40 -14.17 -32.05
C SER A 21 -3.86 -14.30 -33.47
N ASP A 22 -3.99 -15.47 -34.10
CA ASP A 22 -3.50 -15.67 -35.47
C ASP A 22 -4.32 -14.90 -36.52
N THR A 23 -5.57 -14.56 -36.22
CA THR A 23 -6.50 -13.92 -37.18
C THR A 23 -6.87 -12.49 -36.82
N GLN A 24 -6.66 -12.09 -35.57
CA GLN A 24 -7.10 -10.79 -35.07
C GLN A 24 -6.10 -10.25 -34.04
N LYS A 25 -5.84 -8.96 -34.18
CA LYS A 25 -5.16 -8.13 -33.19
C LYS A 25 -5.98 -6.87 -32.97
N GLU A 26 -6.42 -6.65 -31.74
CA GLU A 26 -7.28 -5.51 -31.40
C GLU A 26 -6.84 -4.91 -30.07
N THR A 27 -6.66 -3.59 -30.05
CA THR A 27 -6.30 -2.83 -28.86
C THR A 27 -7.46 -1.92 -28.46
N ARG A 28 -7.82 -1.94 -27.18
CA ARG A 28 -8.82 -1.05 -26.58
C ARG A 28 -8.30 -0.43 -25.30
N SER A 29 -8.78 0.78 -25.02
CA SER A 29 -8.56 1.47 -23.75
C SER A 29 -9.80 1.39 -22.88
N PHE A 30 -9.61 1.20 -21.59
CA PHE A 30 -10.66 1.14 -20.58
C PHE A 30 -10.25 2.05 -19.42
N GLU A 31 -11.16 2.87 -18.92
CA GLU A 31 -10.91 3.64 -17.70
C GLU A 31 -10.71 2.71 -16.50
N ASN A 32 -9.93 3.16 -15.52
CA ASN A 32 -9.74 2.44 -14.27
C ASN A 32 -10.92 2.68 -13.30
N ASN A 33 -12.12 2.35 -13.77
CA ASN A 33 -13.36 2.42 -13.02
C ASN A 33 -14.10 1.07 -13.11
N LEU A 34 -15.14 0.90 -12.29
CA LEU A 34 -15.82 -0.39 -12.16
C LEU A 34 -16.63 -0.78 -13.42
N GLU A 35 -17.17 0.20 -14.12
CA GLU A 35 -17.93 0.02 -15.36
C GLU A 35 -17.03 -0.48 -16.49
N ASP A 36 -15.90 0.19 -16.70
CA ASP A 36 -14.97 -0.14 -17.77
C ASP A 36 -14.15 -1.40 -17.49
N VAL A 37 -13.89 -1.75 -16.23
CA VAL A 37 -13.34 -3.07 -15.87
C VAL A 37 -14.33 -4.19 -16.23
N ASN A 38 -15.63 -3.99 -16.00
CA ASN A 38 -16.65 -4.95 -16.45
C ASN A 38 -16.76 -4.97 -17.98
N GLY A 39 -16.62 -3.81 -18.65
CA GLY A 39 -16.53 -3.70 -20.10
C GLY A 39 -15.35 -4.48 -20.67
N LEU A 40 -14.18 -4.40 -20.04
CA LEU A 40 -12.99 -5.18 -20.40
C LEU A 40 -13.26 -6.68 -20.26
N ILE A 41 -13.87 -7.11 -19.15
CA ILE A 41 -14.27 -8.51 -18.93
C ILE A 41 -15.24 -9.00 -20.01
N ALA A 42 -16.26 -8.20 -20.33
CA ALA A 42 -17.23 -8.53 -21.38
C ALA A 42 -16.55 -8.67 -22.74
N TRP A 43 -15.71 -7.71 -23.11
CA TRP A 43 -14.95 -7.73 -24.36
C TRP A 43 -14.03 -8.96 -24.46
N LEU A 44 -13.35 -9.36 -23.39
CA LEU A 44 -12.55 -10.59 -23.36
C LEU A 44 -13.41 -11.85 -23.56
N ARG A 45 -14.61 -11.91 -22.95
CA ARG A 45 -15.53 -13.05 -23.11
C ARG A 45 -16.08 -13.15 -24.53
N GLU A 46 -16.51 -12.04 -25.11
CA GLU A 46 -16.98 -11.97 -26.50
C GLU A 46 -15.92 -12.48 -27.48
N ASN A 47 -14.67 -12.10 -27.25
CA ASN A 47 -13.53 -12.54 -28.05
C ASN A 47 -13.00 -13.94 -27.69
N LYS A 48 -13.61 -14.63 -26.72
CA LYS A 48 -13.20 -15.96 -26.22
C LYS A 48 -11.73 -16.00 -25.77
N CYS A 49 -11.23 -14.91 -25.19
CA CYS A 49 -9.84 -14.81 -24.73
C CYS A 49 -9.73 -15.23 -23.25
N GLN A 50 -9.20 -16.42 -22.97
CA GLN A 50 -9.12 -16.95 -21.60
C GLN A 50 -7.88 -16.51 -20.81
N TYR A 51 -6.78 -16.21 -21.50
CA TYR A 51 -5.48 -15.89 -20.88
C TYR A 51 -5.21 -14.39 -20.94
N VAL A 52 -4.86 -13.81 -19.80
CA VAL A 52 -4.58 -12.37 -19.68
C VAL A 52 -3.26 -12.18 -18.97
N ALA A 53 -2.36 -11.40 -19.54
CA ALA A 53 -1.12 -10.97 -18.91
C ALA A 53 -1.27 -9.53 -18.44
N ILE A 54 -0.85 -9.23 -17.22
CA ILE A 54 -0.90 -7.89 -16.63
C ILE A 54 0.52 -7.47 -16.25
N GLU A 55 0.93 -6.29 -16.71
CA GLU A 55 2.18 -5.68 -16.27
C GLU A 55 2.04 -5.10 -14.86
N SER A 56 2.88 -5.55 -13.92
CA SER A 56 2.85 -5.06 -12.55
C SER A 56 3.72 -3.81 -12.40
N SER A 57 3.10 -2.64 -12.33
CA SER A 57 3.72 -1.42 -11.80
C SER A 57 2.94 -0.91 -10.57
N GLY A 58 3.58 -0.87 -9.41
CA GLY A 58 2.93 -0.45 -8.17
C GLY A 58 1.78 -1.36 -7.71
N VAL A 59 0.68 -0.75 -7.25
CA VAL A 59 -0.49 -1.44 -6.65
C VAL A 59 -1.73 -1.46 -7.55
N PHE A 60 -1.72 -0.73 -8.68
CA PHE A 60 -2.91 -0.51 -9.52
C PHE A 60 -3.42 -1.77 -10.22
N TRP A 61 -2.59 -2.80 -10.35
CA TRP A 61 -2.99 -4.09 -10.92
C TRP A 61 -3.93 -4.90 -10.01
N ILE A 62 -3.95 -4.65 -8.69
CA ILE A 62 -4.68 -5.49 -7.72
C ILE A 62 -6.19 -5.55 -8.02
N PRO A 63 -6.90 -4.43 -8.25
CA PRO A 63 -8.33 -4.44 -8.54
C PRO A 63 -8.63 -5.21 -9.84
N LEU A 64 -7.94 -4.88 -10.93
CA LEU A 64 -8.14 -5.53 -12.23
C LEU A 64 -7.84 -7.04 -12.17
N TYR A 65 -6.73 -7.42 -11.54
CA TYR A 65 -6.36 -8.82 -11.36
C TYR A 65 -7.46 -9.59 -10.60
N SER A 66 -7.98 -9.00 -9.53
CA SER A 66 -9.00 -9.66 -8.70
C SER A 66 -10.33 -9.80 -9.46
N ALA A 67 -10.74 -8.78 -10.21
CA ALA A 67 -11.93 -8.84 -11.05
C ALA A 67 -11.83 -9.90 -12.16
N LEU A 68 -10.67 -10.00 -12.81
CA LEU A 68 -10.42 -11.02 -13.83
C LEU A 68 -10.34 -12.44 -13.24
N GLU A 69 -9.70 -12.60 -12.08
CA GLU A 69 -9.64 -13.87 -11.35
C GLU A 69 -11.05 -14.34 -10.95
N GLU A 70 -11.88 -13.45 -10.38
CA GLU A 70 -13.28 -13.73 -10.03
C GLU A 70 -14.13 -14.06 -11.26
N ALA A 71 -13.86 -13.41 -12.39
CA ALA A 71 -14.54 -13.66 -13.66
C ALA A 71 -14.11 -14.96 -14.36
N GLY A 72 -13.13 -15.69 -13.81
CA GLY A 72 -12.68 -17.01 -14.28
C GLY A 72 -11.54 -17.00 -15.30
N PHE A 73 -10.85 -15.87 -15.48
CA PHE A 73 -9.72 -15.77 -16.41
C PHE A 73 -8.43 -16.33 -15.81
N LYS A 74 -7.53 -16.80 -16.69
CA LYS A 74 -6.18 -17.22 -16.30
C LYS A 74 -5.25 -16.03 -16.39
N VAL A 75 -5.03 -15.37 -15.25
CA VAL A 75 -4.27 -14.12 -15.17
C VAL A 75 -2.80 -14.38 -14.82
N VAL A 76 -1.91 -13.87 -15.67
CA VAL A 76 -0.45 -13.94 -15.52
C VAL A 76 0.07 -12.55 -15.18
N LEU A 77 0.38 -12.30 -13.91
CA LEU A 77 1.02 -11.06 -13.49
C LEU A 77 2.52 -11.13 -13.80
N VAL A 78 3.10 -10.09 -14.41
CA VAL A 78 4.52 -10.07 -14.79
C VAL A 78 5.22 -8.79 -14.35
N ASN A 79 6.53 -8.88 -14.14
CA ASN A 79 7.33 -7.72 -13.78
C ASN A 79 7.67 -6.89 -15.04
N ALA A 80 7.28 -5.62 -15.03
CA ALA A 80 7.60 -4.61 -16.05
C ALA A 80 9.06 -4.65 -16.53
N ARG A 81 10.01 -4.77 -15.60
CA ARG A 81 11.45 -4.76 -15.90
C ARG A 81 11.89 -6.02 -16.62
N GLU A 82 11.26 -7.17 -16.36
CA GLU A 82 11.57 -8.43 -17.04
C GLU A 82 11.01 -8.42 -18.46
N VAL A 83 9.76 -7.93 -18.64
CA VAL A 83 9.12 -7.78 -19.96
C VAL A 83 9.96 -6.90 -20.90
N LYS A 84 10.42 -5.74 -20.40
CA LYS A 84 11.23 -4.79 -21.17
C LYS A 84 12.63 -5.31 -21.55
N ARG A 85 13.16 -6.31 -20.84
CA ARG A 85 14.45 -6.95 -21.14
C ARG A 85 14.34 -8.08 -22.15
N THR A 86 13.13 -8.47 -22.52
CA THR A 86 12.92 -9.57 -23.46
C THR A 86 13.32 -9.12 -24.88
N PRO A 87 14.25 -9.80 -25.55
CA PRO A 87 14.73 -9.41 -26.87
C PRO A 87 13.64 -9.63 -27.94
N GLY A 88 13.80 -8.96 -29.09
CA GLY A 88 12.90 -9.12 -30.24
C GLY A 88 11.73 -8.13 -30.26
N ARG A 89 11.63 -7.22 -29.30
CA ARG A 89 10.66 -6.13 -29.32
C ARG A 89 10.99 -5.14 -30.44
N LYS A 90 10.02 -4.85 -31.30
CA LYS A 90 10.12 -3.78 -32.30
C LYS A 90 9.70 -2.43 -31.72
N THR A 91 10.21 -1.34 -32.28
CA THR A 91 9.99 0.03 -31.78
C THR A 91 8.55 0.53 -31.92
N ASP A 92 7.79 -0.04 -32.85
CA ASP A 92 6.40 0.30 -33.18
C ASP A 92 5.37 -0.50 -32.38
N VAL A 93 5.80 -1.49 -31.60
CA VAL A 93 4.90 -2.37 -30.82
C VAL A 93 4.59 -1.74 -29.47
N SER A 94 3.29 -1.52 -29.21
CA SER A 94 2.80 -1.02 -27.92
C SER A 94 3.09 -1.99 -26.77
N ASP A 95 3.20 -1.49 -25.54
CA ASP A 95 3.44 -2.32 -24.35
C ASP A 95 2.45 -3.50 -24.19
N PRO A 96 1.12 -3.31 -24.27
CA PRO A 96 0.17 -4.41 -24.15
C PRO A 96 0.20 -5.39 -25.32
N GLU A 97 0.51 -4.92 -26.53
CA GLU A 97 0.69 -5.81 -27.68
C GLU A 97 1.91 -6.71 -27.52
N TRP A 98 3.04 -6.14 -27.09
CA TRP A 98 4.24 -6.92 -26.80
C TRP A 98 3.97 -7.95 -25.71
N LEU A 99 3.24 -7.55 -24.68
CA LEU A 99 2.85 -8.42 -23.58
C LEU A 99 1.95 -9.58 -24.05
N ALA A 100 0.99 -9.33 -24.94
CA ALA A 100 0.12 -10.35 -25.52
C ALA A 100 0.92 -11.36 -26.35
N GLN A 101 1.87 -10.90 -27.18
CA GLN A 101 2.74 -11.77 -27.97
C GLN A 101 3.58 -12.70 -27.07
N LEU A 102 4.22 -12.14 -26.04
CA LEU A 102 5.01 -12.92 -25.09
C LEU A 102 4.16 -13.95 -24.32
N LEU A 103 2.93 -13.58 -23.95
CA LEU A 103 1.98 -14.49 -23.32
C LEU A 103 1.67 -15.68 -24.23
N ARG A 104 1.37 -15.43 -25.51
CA ARG A 104 1.06 -16.49 -26.49
C ARG A 104 2.21 -17.44 -26.71
N CYS A 105 3.43 -16.90 -26.78
CA CYS A 105 4.66 -17.68 -26.90
C CYS A 105 5.04 -18.44 -25.62
N GLY A 106 4.42 -18.13 -24.48
CA GLY A 106 4.80 -18.71 -23.19
C GLY A 106 6.15 -18.22 -22.67
N LEU A 107 6.59 -17.05 -23.11
CA LEU A 107 7.89 -16.45 -22.74
C LEU A 107 7.81 -15.61 -21.46
N LEU A 108 6.60 -15.42 -20.92
CA LEU A 108 6.39 -14.68 -19.70
C LEU A 108 6.76 -15.49 -18.47
N LYS A 109 7.57 -14.89 -17.59
CA LYS A 109 7.84 -15.42 -16.27
C LYS A 109 6.81 -14.87 -15.27
N PRO A 110 5.90 -15.72 -14.74
CA PRO A 110 4.85 -15.27 -13.84
C PRO A 110 5.43 -14.81 -12.51
N SER A 111 4.93 -13.69 -12.01
CA SER A 111 5.09 -13.28 -10.61
C SER A 111 4.17 -14.12 -9.74
N TYR A 112 4.67 -14.52 -8.57
CA TYR A 112 3.86 -15.25 -7.60
C TYR A 112 2.79 -14.34 -7.01
N VAL A 113 1.52 -14.67 -7.27
CA VAL A 113 0.36 -14.05 -6.65
C VAL A 113 -0.26 -15.08 -5.71
N PRO A 114 -0.24 -14.85 -4.38
CA PRO A 114 -0.92 -15.73 -3.44
C PRO A 114 -2.43 -15.75 -3.68
N GLU A 115 -3.10 -16.81 -3.21
CA GLU A 115 -4.55 -16.87 -3.15
C GLU A 115 -5.14 -15.65 -2.42
N ARG A 116 -6.36 -15.26 -2.82
CA ARG A 116 -7.06 -14.08 -2.29
C ARG A 116 -7.01 -13.99 -0.77
N ARG A 117 -7.37 -15.07 -0.06
CA ARG A 117 -7.37 -15.10 1.42
C ARG A 117 -5.99 -14.78 2.01
N ILE A 118 -4.93 -15.30 1.40
CA ILE A 118 -3.55 -15.03 1.83
C ILE A 118 -3.15 -13.58 1.51
N ARG A 119 -3.57 -13.03 0.36
CA ARG A 119 -3.33 -11.61 0.01
C ARG A 119 -3.98 -10.66 1.02
N GLU A 120 -5.23 -10.90 1.40
CA GLU A 120 -5.97 -10.12 2.39
C GLU A 120 -5.27 -10.14 3.76
N LEU A 121 -4.89 -11.33 4.25
CA LEU A 121 -4.14 -11.48 5.51
C LEU A 121 -2.78 -10.76 5.48
N ARG A 122 -2.07 -10.83 4.35
CA ARG A 122 -0.81 -10.09 4.16
C ARG A 122 -1.04 -8.58 4.15
N GLY A 123 -2.14 -8.10 3.57
CA GLY A 123 -2.56 -6.70 3.62
C GLY A 123 -2.75 -6.21 5.05
N LEU A 124 -3.53 -6.93 5.85
CA LEU A 124 -3.77 -6.62 7.26
C LEU A 124 -2.48 -6.63 8.11
N THR A 125 -1.63 -7.65 7.90
CA THR A 125 -0.36 -7.76 8.64
C THR A 125 0.60 -6.61 8.31
N ARG A 126 0.72 -6.25 7.02
CA ARG A 126 1.53 -5.10 6.58
C ARG A 126 0.98 -3.79 7.13
N LEU A 127 -0.34 -3.61 7.12
CA LEU A 127 -0.99 -2.44 7.71
C LEU A 127 -0.67 -2.34 9.21
N ARG A 128 -0.80 -3.44 9.95
CA ARG A 128 -0.45 -3.47 11.39
C ARG A 128 0.99 -3.05 11.63
N VAL A 129 1.95 -3.62 10.90
CA VAL A 129 3.37 -3.25 11.01
C VAL A 129 3.56 -1.76 10.74
N LYS A 130 2.94 -1.24 9.67
CA LYS A 130 3.02 0.19 9.33
C LYS A 130 2.45 1.07 10.43
N LEU A 131 1.27 0.74 10.98
CA LEU A 131 0.65 1.50 12.06
C LEU A 131 1.48 1.48 13.34
N VAL A 132 2.09 0.35 13.68
CA VAL A 132 2.99 0.24 14.85
C VAL A 132 4.22 1.12 14.65
N GLN A 133 4.84 1.11 13.46
CA GLN A 133 5.97 1.97 13.14
C GLN A 133 5.58 3.44 13.19
N THR A 134 4.50 3.82 12.52
CA THR A 134 3.98 5.20 12.53
C THR A 134 3.69 5.68 13.95
N ARG A 135 3.10 4.83 14.81
CA ARG A 135 2.88 5.15 16.22
C ARG A 135 4.20 5.40 16.96
N ALA A 136 5.21 4.57 16.73
CA ALA A 136 6.53 4.76 17.33
C ALA A 136 7.18 6.07 16.84
N ASP A 137 7.06 6.38 15.56
CA ASP A 137 7.58 7.61 14.96
C ASP A 137 6.94 8.86 15.58
N PHE A 138 5.62 8.85 15.79
CA PHE A 138 4.92 9.93 16.50
C PHE A 138 5.36 10.03 17.96
N LYS A 139 5.50 8.90 18.67
CA LYS A 139 6.01 8.92 20.05
C LYS A 139 7.40 9.55 20.12
N ASN A 140 8.30 9.14 19.23
CA ASN A 140 9.65 9.71 19.14
C ASN A 140 9.64 11.20 18.79
N GLN A 141 8.70 11.65 17.96
CA GLN A 141 8.52 13.07 17.67
C GLN A 141 8.12 13.85 18.91
N CYS A 142 7.16 13.36 19.72
CA CYS A 142 6.80 13.99 20.99
C CYS A 142 7.99 14.06 21.95
N HIS A 143 8.76 12.97 22.11
CA HIS A 143 9.98 12.97 22.92
C HIS A 143 10.95 14.09 22.49
N ARG A 144 11.23 14.21 21.18
CA ARG A 144 12.11 15.26 20.65
C ARG A 144 11.58 16.67 20.89
N ILE A 145 10.26 16.88 20.80
CA ILE A 145 9.66 18.19 21.07
C ILE A 145 9.88 18.58 22.53
N LEU A 146 9.58 17.66 23.46
CA LEU A 146 9.77 17.90 24.90
C LEU A 146 11.24 18.19 25.24
N GLU A 147 12.18 17.43 24.67
CA GLU A 147 13.61 17.67 24.88
C GLU A 147 14.07 19.03 24.35
N ARG A 148 13.56 19.48 23.20
CA ARG A 148 13.88 20.80 22.62
C ARG A 148 13.44 21.96 23.50
N VAL A 149 12.34 21.81 24.23
CA VAL A 149 11.87 22.81 25.21
C VAL A 149 12.40 22.54 26.62
N ASN A 150 13.41 21.67 26.74
CA ASN A 150 14.06 21.28 28.00
C ASN A 150 13.11 20.63 29.04
N ILE A 151 12.02 20.00 28.59
CA ILE A 151 11.12 19.20 29.43
C ILE A 151 11.57 17.73 29.38
N ARG A 152 12.23 17.25 30.44
CA ARG A 152 12.91 15.93 30.46
C ARG A 152 12.07 14.79 31.05
N LEU A 153 10.80 14.71 30.68
CA LEU A 153 9.86 13.70 31.20
C LEU A 153 10.29 12.26 30.94
N GLY A 154 10.97 11.98 29.81
CA GLY A 154 11.42 10.63 29.45
C GLY A 154 12.47 10.04 30.40
N SER A 155 13.15 10.87 31.19
CA SER A 155 14.10 10.41 32.21
C SER A 155 13.44 10.04 33.54
N ARG A 156 12.18 10.46 33.76
CA ARG A 156 11.46 10.33 35.04
C ARG A 156 10.22 9.43 34.95
N LEU A 157 9.63 9.32 33.76
CA LEU A 157 8.49 8.47 33.47
C LEU A 157 8.92 7.24 32.68
N SER A 158 8.45 6.07 33.09
CA SER A 158 8.63 4.83 32.32
C SER A 158 7.85 4.83 31.00
N ASP A 159 6.73 5.55 30.93
CA ASP A 159 5.96 5.78 29.71
C ASP A 159 5.29 7.16 29.77
N ILE A 160 5.73 8.09 28.90
CA ILE A 160 5.12 9.42 28.79
C ILE A 160 3.69 9.34 28.24
N PHE A 161 3.35 8.26 27.52
CA PHE A 161 2.02 8.06 26.94
C PHE A 161 1.12 7.19 27.83
N GLY A 162 1.57 6.85 29.04
CA GLY A 162 0.73 6.23 30.06
C GLY A 162 -0.15 7.25 30.77
N LYS A 163 -1.06 6.80 31.66
CA LYS A 163 -2.06 7.65 32.32
C LYS A 163 -1.45 8.92 32.98
N ALA A 164 -0.36 8.76 33.72
CA ALA A 164 0.31 9.87 34.41
C ALA A 164 1.01 10.85 33.44
N GLY A 165 1.64 10.33 32.39
CA GLY A 165 2.33 11.18 31.41
C GLY A 165 1.35 11.92 30.49
N MET A 166 0.25 11.28 30.10
CA MET A 166 -0.83 11.93 29.35
C MET A 166 -1.47 13.07 30.13
N GLU A 167 -1.69 12.91 31.45
CA GLU A 167 -2.19 14.00 32.31
C GLU A 167 -1.27 15.22 32.31
N ILE A 168 0.05 15.00 32.32
CA ILE A 168 1.05 16.08 32.19
C ILE A 168 1.02 16.68 30.78
N LEU A 169 1.01 15.86 29.73
CA LEU A 169 0.98 16.35 28.33
C LEU A 169 -0.26 17.20 28.05
N GLU A 170 -1.44 16.76 28.48
CA GLU A 170 -2.69 17.49 28.31
C GLU A 170 -2.67 18.82 29.07
N GLY A 171 -2.13 18.83 30.29
CA GLY A 171 -1.95 20.07 31.04
C GLY A 171 -1.00 21.06 30.36
N LEU A 172 0.14 20.58 29.83
CA LEU A 172 1.11 21.39 29.08
C LEU A 172 0.49 21.97 27.80
N ILE A 173 -0.30 21.18 27.07
CA ILE A 173 -1.03 21.64 25.88
C ILE A 173 -2.02 22.76 26.25
N ASN A 174 -2.63 22.69 27.43
CA ASN A 174 -3.52 23.72 27.95
C ASN A 174 -2.78 24.92 28.60
N GLY A 175 -1.45 25.00 28.45
CA GLY A 175 -0.65 26.11 28.94
C GLY A 175 -0.40 26.10 30.45
N LYS A 176 -0.66 24.99 31.15
CA LYS A 176 -0.39 24.85 32.59
C LYS A 176 1.06 24.46 32.84
N THR A 177 1.61 24.87 33.97
CA THR A 177 2.93 24.41 34.43
C THR A 177 2.83 23.00 35.02
N ILE A 178 3.96 22.27 35.09
CA ILE A 178 4.00 20.93 35.69
C ILE A 178 3.53 20.97 37.15
N GLU A 179 3.86 22.03 37.89
CA GLU A 179 3.44 22.24 39.28
C GLU A 179 1.91 22.34 39.42
N GLU A 180 1.27 23.15 38.58
CA GLU A 180 -0.18 23.32 38.57
C GLU A 180 -0.89 22.02 38.25
N ILE A 181 -0.37 21.27 37.27
CA ILE A 181 -0.94 19.99 36.85
C ILE A 181 -0.87 18.96 37.99
N ILE A 182 0.29 18.80 38.62
CA ILE A 182 0.47 17.81 39.71
C ILE A 182 -0.35 18.19 40.94
N SER A 183 -0.46 19.48 41.25
CA SER A 183 -1.25 19.98 42.38
C SER A 183 -2.75 19.67 42.21
N GLN A 184 -3.27 19.85 41.00
CA GLN A 184 -4.66 19.58 40.65
C GLN A 184 -4.95 18.11 40.35
N SER A 185 -3.91 17.29 40.15
CA SER A 185 -4.04 15.87 39.82
C SER A 185 -4.77 15.10 40.93
N GLN A 186 -5.51 14.06 40.57
CA GLN A 186 -5.99 13.06 41.54
C GLN A 186 -5.02 11.87 41.68
N ASN A 187 -3.97 11.83 40.86
CA ASN A 187 -3.03 10.73 40.82
C ASN A 187 -2.01 10.83 41.98
N LYS A 188 -2.19 9.97 42.99
CA LYS A 188 -1.32 9.91 44.17
C LYS A 188 0.16 9.67 43.80
N TRP A 189 0.43 8.97 42.69
CA TRP A 189 1.80 8.73 42.23
C TRP A 189 2.48 10.01 41.75
N LEU A 190 1.77 10.84 40.98
CA LEU A 190 2.28 12.14 40.53
C LEU A 190 2.57 13.06 41.71
N LYS A 191 1.64 13.14 42.68
CA LYS A 191 1.82 13.94 43.90
C LYS A 191 3.04 13.51 44.71
N LYS A 192 3.26 12.21 44.87
CA LYS A 192 4.41 11.66 45.59
C LYS A 192 5.76 12.02 44.93
N ARG A 193 5.77 12.26 43.61
CA ARG A 193 6.96 12.58 42.82
C ARG A 193 7.01 14.03 42.33
N MET A 194 6.23 14.92 42.94
CA MET A 194 6.13 16.32 42.53
C MET A 194 7.50 16.99 42.43
N GLU A 195 8.33 16.92 43.48
CA GLU A 195 9.66 17.54 43.48
C GLU A 195 10.58 17.00 42.39
N GLU A 196 10.48 15.71 42.06
CA GLU A 196 11.29 15.08 41.01
C GLU A 196 10.86 15.52 39.60
N LEU A 197 9.55 15.68 39.39
CA LEU A 197 8.94 16.00 38.10
C LEU A 197 8.97 17.50 37.79
N VAL A 198 8.87 18.35 38.81
CA VAL A 198 8.97 19.81 38.66
C VAL A 198 10.39 20.22 38.26
N ARG A 199 11.42 19.57 38.83
CA ARG A 199 12.84 19.82 38.50
C ARG A 199 13.24 19.49 37.05
N VAL A 200 12.40 18.77 36.31
CA VAL A 200 12.60 18.46 34.88
C VAL A 200 11.70 19.27 33.95
N GLY A 201 10.89 20.19 34.47
CA GLY A 201 10.23 21.22 33.67
C GLY A 201 11.24 22.26 33.20
N GLY A 202 11.15 22.67 31.92
CA GLY A 202 11.83 23.87 31.44
C GLY A 202 11.35 25.12 32.21
N PRO A 203 12.03 26.27 32.04
CA PRO A 203 11.70 27.51 32.74
C PRO A 203 10.24 27.94 32.53
#